data_AF-A0A8J4LTZ3-F1
#
_entry.id   AF-A0A8J4LTZ3-F1
#
_cell.length_a   1.000
_cell.length_b   1.000
_cell.length_c   1.000
_cell.angle_alpha   90.00
_cell.angle_beta   90.00
_cell.angle_gamma   90.00
#
_symmetry.space_group_name_H-M   'P 1'
#
loop_
_entity.id
_entity.type
_entity.pdbx_description
1 polymer ?
#
loop_
_entity_poly.entity_id
_entity_poly.type
_entity_poly.pdbx_seq_one_letter_code
_entity_poly.pdbx_strand_id
1 'polypeptide(L)'
;MEDAFLCAKDVVMLLQAKLVALRAKGESPGLSHASKQHISRTVSAYLSQLRLIHTAVREFLLQLAADPNAGTAATKLFKCLNAIAEELPGLQALEEGRPADLAAQVRQLRAAKLDDEIATMRTAIAALPPDVPVNCNTLEAVVRSLSHQEQSLDFHVKLAAEVSERFGHGAAYSIENFSYGSTPYTSWLQVLATAGPALQDAMGASGTREYVVWGSSCGWLVLYGVLTYGWRSRGVELLSCLHSCAERVVKEQEAALAGTKGVRFTCGDLLEDDISTAGLVVLADQCWDEELAAAAGDKLARELPTGALCVSYSGAGLQDKDVAKLAVAAAGDAPGDDCGDARKGEVALTCGSGAEDTRVFEEVVTVRARVSWSEAQTFRIFRKL
;
A
#
# COMPACT_ATOMS: atom_id res chain seq x y z
N MET A 1 13.64 -18.30 17.08
CA MET A 1 13.31 -16.93 16.65
C MET A 1 12.16 -16.93 15.67
N GLU A 2 12.28 -17.62 14.53
CA GLU A 2 11.23 -17.66 13.50
C GLU A 2 9.86 -18.14 14.02
N ASP A 3 9.82 -19.21 14.83
CA ASP A 3 8.55 -19.68 15.38
C ASP A 3 7.84 -18.62 16.24
N ALA A 4 8.58 -17.87 17.06
CA ALA A 4 8.02 -16.77 17.86
C ALA A 4 7.39 -15.70 16.98
N PHE A 5 8.07 -15.35 15.88
CA PHE A 5 7.57 -14.40 14.90
C PHE A 5 6.32 -14.89 14.18
N LEU A 6 6.28 -16.16 13.79
CA LEU A 6 5.12 -16.76 13.14
C LEU A 6 3.91 -16.81 14.06
N CYS A 7 4.08 -17.23 15.32
CA CYS A 7 3.04 -17.19 16.33
C CYS A 7 2.51 -15.76 16.53
N ALA A 8 3.40 -14.76 16.58
CA ALA A 8 2.96 -13.37 16.75
C ALA A 8 2.16 -12.85 15.55
N LYS A 9 2.57 -13.17 14.30
CA LYS A 9 1.79 -12.81 13.11
C LYS A 9 0.41 -13.44 13.13
N ASP A 10 0.29 -14.69 13.56
CA ASP A 10 -0.99 -15.38 13.67
C ASP A 10 -1.91 -14.73 14.72
N VAL A 11 -1.37 -14.42 15.91
CA VAL A 11 -2.12 -13.72 16.97
C VAL A 11 -2.61 -12.35 16.49
N VAL A 12 -1.76 -11.58 15.78
CA VAL A 12 -2.15 -10.29 15.18
C VAL A 12 -3.30 -10.48 14.19
N MET A 13 -3.21 -11.45 13.29
CA MET A 13 -4.26 -11.74 12.31
C MET A 13 -5.58 -12.13 12.98
N LEU A 14 -5.53 -13.00 14.00
CA LEU A 14 -6.72 -13.43 14.75
C LEU A 14 -7.37 -12.27 15.51
N LEU A 15 -6.57 -11.41 16.13
CA LEU A 15 -7.03 -10.19 16.80
C LEU A 15 -7.73 -9.24 15.82
N GLN A 16 -7.12 -9.00 14.66
CA GLN A 16 -7.69 -8.16 13.61
C GLN A 16 -9.00 -8.72 13.07
N ALA A 17 -9.06 -10.02 12.77
CA ALA A 17 -10.29 -10.67 12.30
C ALA A 17 -11.43 -10.56 13.32
N LYS A 18 -11.14 -10.75 14.61
CA LYS A 18 -12.14 -10.58 15.69
C LYS A 18 -12.58 -9.12 15.83
N LEU A 19 -11.67 -8.16 15.69
CA LEU A 19 -12.00 -6.72 15.70
C LEU A 19 -12.95 -6.35 14.56
N VAL A 20 -12.69 -6.83 13.35
CA VAL A 20 -13.57 -6.61 12.18
C VAL A 20 -14.96 -7.20 12.45
N ALA A 21 -15.03 -8.46 12.91
CA ALA A 21 -16.30 -9.11 13.22
C ALA A 21 -17.09 -8.39 14.34
N LEU A 22 -16.41 -7.91 15.39
CA LEU A 22 -17.04 -7.15 16.48
C LEU A 22 -17.57 -5.79 16.03
N ARG A 23 -16.84 -5.07 15.16
CA ARG A 23 -17.29 -3.80 14.60
C ARG A 23 -18.52 -3.99 13.73
N ALA A 24 -18.48 -4.95 12.81
CA ALA A 24 -19.63 -5.31 11.97
C ALA A 24 -20.86 -5.66 12.82
N LYS A 25 -20.66 -6.44 13.90
CA LYS A 25 -21.74 -6.75 14.85
C LYS A 25 -22.26 -5.49 15.56
N GLY A 26 -21.38 -4.58 15.96
CA GLY A 26 -21.74 -3.33 16.65
C GLY A 26 -22.58 -2.37 15.79
N GLU A 27 -22.41 -2.44 14.49
CA GLU A 27 -23.17 -1.67 13.49
C GLU A 27 -24.53 -2.30 13.14
N SER A 28 -24.78 -3.56 13.53
CA SER A 28 -26.03 -4.25 13.23
C SER A 28 -27.25 -3.52 13.80
N PRO A 29 -28.31 -3.31 12.99
CA PRO A 29 -29.55 -2.72 13.48
C PRO A 29 -30.21 -3.63 14.54
N GLY A 30 -30.91 -3.02 15.50
CA GLY A 30 -31.65 -3.76 16.53
C GLY A 30 -30.84 -4.18 17.76
N LEU A 31 -29.55 -3.84 17.87
CA LEU A 31 -28.79 -4.05 19.10
C LEU A 31 -29.27 -3.13 20.23
N SER A 32 -29.48 -3.71 21.42
CA SER A 32 -29.75 -2.97 22.65
C SER A 32 -28.57 -2.05 23.01
N HIS A 33 -28.83 -0.98 23.76
CA HIS A 33 -27.78 -0.09 24.27
C HIS A 33 -26.74 -0.84 25.09
N ALA A 34 -27.17 -1.77 25.96
CA ALA A 34 -26.27 -2.61 26.77
C ALA A 34 -25.35 -3.48 25.89
N SER A 35 -25.87 -4.06 24.80
CA SER A 35 -25.09 -4.84 23.84
C SER A 35 -24.06 -3.97 23.11
N LYS A 36 -24.43 -2.77 22.65
CA LYS A 36 -23.51 -1.82 22.02
C LYS A 36 -22.39 -1.40 22.97
N GLN A 37 -22.73 -1.11 24.22
CA GLN A 37 -21.76 -0.74 25.24
C GLN A 37 -20.79 -1.90 25.54
N HIS A 38 -21.29 -3.14 25.64
CA HIS A 38 -20.45 -4.32 25.80
C HIS A 38 -19.49 -4.49 24.61
N ILE A 39 -20.00 -4.42 23.37
CA ILE A 39 -19.17 -4.51 22.16
C ILE A 39 -18.09 -3.43 22.14
N SER A 40 -18.43 -2.18 22.48
CA SER A 40 -17.45 -1.08 22.53
C SER A 40 -16.33 -1.34 23.54
N ARG A 41 -16.64 -1.85 24.74
CA ARG A 41 -15.62 -2.24 25.73
C ARG A 41 -14.75 -3.38 25.20
N THR A 42 -15.35 -4.40 24.60
CA THR A 42 -14.62 -5.52 24.00
C THR A 42 -13.70 -5.04 22.89
N VAL A 43 -14.17 -4.20 21.95
CA VAL A 43 -13.33 -3.60 20.91
C VAL A 43 -12.15 -2.84 21.51
N SER A 44 -12.38 -2.06 22.58
CA SER A 44 -11.31 -1.32 23.26
C SER A 44 -10.25 -2.25 23.87
N ALA A 45 -10.67 -3.36 24.49
CA ALA A 45 -9.75 -4.37 25.02
C ALA A 45 -8.91 -5.02 23.90
N TYR A 46 -9.54 -5.42 22.80
CA TYR A 46 -8.84 -6.00 21.65
C TYR A 46 -7.86 -5.01 21.00
N LEU A 47 -8.21 -3.73 20.90
CA LEU A 47 -7.29 -2.70 20.41
C LEU A 47 -6.08 -2.51 21.34
N SER A 48 -6.29 -2.58 22.65
CA SER A 48 -5.20 -2.53 23.62
C SER A 48 -4.25 -3.72 23.44
N GLN A 49 -4.79 -4.93 23.27
CA GLN A 49 -3.97 -6.12 23.04
C GLN A 49 -3.23 -6.07 21.70
N LEU A 50 -3.87 -5.55 20.64
CA LEU A 50 -3.23 -5.35 19.35
C LEU A 50 -2.04 -4.39 19.44
N ARG A 51 -2.17 -3.29 20.20
CA ARG A 51 -1.06 -2.36 20.46
C ARG A 51 0.07 -3.04 21.24
N LEU A 52 -0.27 -3.80 22.28
CA LEU A 52 0.72 -4.52 23.09
C LEU A 52 1.55 -5.48 22.23
N ILE A 53 0.89 -6.31 21.41
CA ILE A 53 1.61 -7.25 20.54
C ILE A 53 2.40 -6.54 19.44
N HIS A 54 1.89 -5.45 18.85
CA HIS A 54 2.64 -4.66 17.87
C HIS A 54 3.94 -4.11 18.48
N THR A 55 3.87 -3.55 19.70
CA THR A 55 5.05 -3.08 20.42
C THR A 55 6.04 -4.22 20.69
N ALA A 56 5.57 -5.37 21.19
CA ALA A 56 6.42 -6.52 21.47
C ALA A 56 7.09 -7.09 20.21
N VAL A 57 6.36 -7.16 19.08
CA VAL A 57 6.91 -7.59 17.79
C VAL A 57 7.95 -6.60 17.29
N ARG A 58 7.70 -5.28 17.38
CA ARG A 58 8.68 -4.26 16.99
C ARG A 58 9.96 -4.38 17.81
N GLU A 59 9.85 -4.47 19.13
CA GLU A 59 11.01 -4.65 20.01
C GLU A 59 11.79 -5.94 19.72
N PHE A 60 11.08 -7.03 19.39
CA PHE A 60 11.68 -8.30 18.98
C PHE A 60 12.49 -8.16 17.69
N LEU A 61 11.91 -7.51 16.67
CA LEU A 61 12.58 -7.29 15.38
C LEU A 61 13.80 -6.38 15.51
N LEU A 62 13.70 -5.30 16.30
CA LEU A 62 14.82 -4.38 16.54
C LEU A 62 15.96 -5.03 17.35
N GLN A 63 15.62 -5.88 18.34
CA GLN A 63 16.64 -6.66 19.06
C GLN A 63 17.37 -7.63 18.11
N LEU A 64 16.65 -8.26 17.19
CA LEU A 64 17.25 -9.14 16.17
C LEU A 64 18.11 -8.39 15.15
N ALA A 65 17.73 -7.16 14.79
CA ALA A 65 18.53 -6.32 13.93
C ALA A 65 19.87 -5.93 14.58
N ALA A 66 19.85 -5.67 15.89
CA ALA A 66 21.04 -5.35 16.67
C ALA A 66 21.91 -6.57 16.96
N ASP A 67 21.29 -7.72 17.26
CA ASP A 67 21.97 -8.99 17.52
C ASP A 67 21.10 -10.16 17.02
N PRO A 68 21.47 -10.81 15.89
CA PRO A 68 20.75 -11.96 15.35
C PRO A 68 20.68 -13.16 16.31
N ASN A 69 21.57 -13.22 17.31
CA ASN A 69 21.64 -14.29 18.31
C ASN A 69 20.92 -13.93 19.62
N ALA A 70 20.14 -12.85 19.65
CA ALA A 70 19.40 -12.38 20.83
C ALA A 70 18.27 -13.36 21.22
N GLY A 71 18.62 -14.54 21.76
CA GLY A 71 17.68 -15.58 22.16
C GLY A 71 16.66 -15.10 23.20
N THR A 72 17.02 -14.11 24.02
CA THR A 72 16.12 -13.49 25.00
C THR A 72 14.95 -12.73 24.36
N ALA A 73 15.09 -12.26 23.12
CA ALA A 73 14.02 -11.54 22.43
C ALA A 73 12.82 -12.46 22.13
N ALA A 74 13.06 -13.71 21.68
CA ALA A 74 11.97 -14.67 21.50
C ALA A 74 11.28 -15.01 22.83
N THR A 75 12.04 -15.15 23.92
CA THR A 75 11.46 -15.40 25.25
C THR A 75 10.53 -14.27 25.69
N LYS A 76 10.93 -13.01 25.50
CA LYS A 76 10.08 -11.85 25.80
C LYS A 76 8.80 -11.83 24.95
N LEU A 77 8.93 -12.09 23.65
CA LEU A 77 7.78 -12.14 22.73
C LEU A 77 6.80 -13.25 23.12
N PHE A 78 7.28 -14.46 23.42
CA PHE A 78 6.42 -15.55 23.89
C PHE A 78 5.73 -15.24 25.22
N LYS A 79 6.42 -14.58 26.15
CA LYS A 79 5.79 -14.14 27.39
C LYS A 79 4.63 -13.16 27.13
N CYS A 80 4.80 -12.23 26.19
CA CYS A 80 3.73 -11.34 25.75
C CYS A 80 2.57 -12.11 25.09
N LEU A 81 2.87 -13.06 24.21
CA LEU A 81 1.87 -13.88 23.54
C LEU A 81 1.05 -14.72 24.53
N ASN A 82 1.69 -15.30 25.55
CA ASN A 82 1.01 -16.07 26.57
C ASN A 82 0.09 -15.20 27.43
N ALA A 83 0.53 -14.00 27.81
CA ALA A 83 -0.31 -13.05 28.55
C ALA A 83 -1.56 -12.63 27.73
N ILE A 84 -1.41 -12.52 26.41
CA ILE A 84 -2.54 -12.24 25.50
C ILE A 84 -3.46 -13.46 25.37
N ALA A 85 -2.91 -14.67 25.30
CA ALA A 85 -3.67 -15.91 25.18
C ALA A 85 -4.60 -16.15 26.37
N GLU A 86 -4.17 -15.80 27.59
CA GLU A 86 -5.03 -15.87 28.79
C GLU A 86 -6.31 -15.02 28.67
N GLU A 87 -6.28 -13.95 27.86
CA GLU A 87 -7.40 -13.04 27.67
C GLU A 87 -8.20 -13.29 26.38
N LEU A 88 -7.73 -14.18 25.50
CA LEU A 88 -8.29 -14.39 24.16
C LEU A 88 -8.69 -15.86 23.91
N PRO A 89 -10.00 -16.18 23.89
CA PRO A 89 -10.43 -17.51 23.53
C PRO A 89 -10.05 -17.85 22.07
N GLY A 90 -9.41 -19.01 21.89
CA GLY A 90 -9.00 -19.57 20.60
C GLY A 90 -7.49 -19.63 20.36
N LEU A 91 -6.65 -19.37 21.38
CA LEU A 91 -5.18 -19.49 21.31
C LEU A 91 -4.67 -20.76 22.02
N GLN A 92 -5.46 -21.83 21.99
CA GLN A 92 -5.24 -23.07 22.73
C GLN A 92 -3.83 -23.69 22.55
N ALA A 93 -3.22 -23.58 21.36
CA ALA A 93 -1.86 -24.08 21.13
C ALA A 93 -0.77 -23.30 21.90
N LEU A 94 -0.96 -21.98 22.11
CA LEU A 94 -0.10 -21.17 22.97
C LEU A 94 -0.36 -21.49 24.45
N GLU A 95 -1.64 -21.67 24.81
CA GLU A 95 -2.06 -22.05 26.17
C GLU A 95 -1.49 -23.41 26.60
N GLU A 96 -1.38 -24.36 25.68
CA GLU A 96 -0.81 -25.69 25.90
C GLU A 96 0.72 -25.73 25.83
N GLY A 97 1.38 -24.59 25.63
CA GLY A 97 2.84 -24.50 25.58
C GLY A 97 3.46 -25.16 24.34
N ARG A 98 2.74 -25.21 23.21
CA ARG A 98 3.19 -25.83 21.95
C ARG A 98 3.39 -24.81 20.82
N PRO A 99 4.28 -23.80 20.98
CA PRO A 99 4.47 -22.75 19.98
C PRO A 99 5.01 -23.28 18.64
N ALA A 100 5.78 -24.38 18.64
CA ALA A 100 6.28 -25.00 17.41
C ALA A 100 5.14 -25.58 16.55
N ASP A 101 4.12 -26.18 17.18
CA ASP A 101 2.94 -26.72 16.48
C ASP A 101 2.15 -25.59 15.83
N LEU A 102 1.94 -24.48 16.56
CA LEU A 102 1.29 -23.28 16.01
C LEU A 102 2.11 -22.70 14.85
N ALA A 103 3.42 -22.56 14.99
CA ALA A 103 4.28 -22.07 13.92
C ALA A 103 4.23 -22.98 12.67
N ALA A 104 4.21 -24.30 12.85
CA ALA A 104 4.05 -25.26 11.75
C ALA A 104 2.69 -25.10 11.06
N GLN A 105 1.60 -24.93 11.83
CA GLN A 105 0.27 -24.64 11.30
C GLN A 105 0.26 -23.33 10.48
N VAL A 106 0.89 -22.26 10.99
CA VAL A 106 0.99 -20.98 10.29
C VAL A 106 1.73 -21.13 8.95
N ARG A 107 2.81 -21.91 8.91
CA ARG A 107 3.53 -22.20 7.64
C ARG A 107 2.62 -22.93 6.65
N GLN A 108 1.87 -23.93 7.11
CA GLN A 108 0.92 -24.67 6.26
C GLN A 108 -0.19 -23.77 5.73
N LEU A 109 -0.79 -22.93 6.58
CA LEU A 109 -1.85 -22.00 6.19
C LEU A 109 -1.35 -20.97 5.16
N ARG A 110 -0.12 -20.46 5.32
CA ARG A 110 0.48 -19.55 4.35
C ARG A 110 0.76 -20.21 3.01
N ALA A 111 1.27 -21.45 3.02
CA ALA A 111 1.50 -22.21 1.80
C ALA A 111 0.18 -22.47 1.05
N ALA A 112 -0.85 -22.93 1.77
CA ALA A 112 -2.18 -23.15 1.20
C ALA A 112 -2.80 -21.86 0.64
N LYS A 113 -2.67 -20.74 1.37
CA LYS A 113 -3.11 -19.42 0.91
C LYS A 113 -2.42 -19.00 -0.39
N LEU A 114 -1.10 -19.18 -0.48
CA LEU A 114 -0.34 -18.84 -1.70
C LEU A 114 -0.78 -19.69 -2.89
N ASP A 115 -1.01 -20.99 -2.69
CA ASP A 115 -1.48 -21.87 -3.77
C ASP A 115 -2.90 -21.49 -4.23
N ASP A 116 -3.79 -21.11 -3.31
CA ASP A 116 -5.13 -20.57 -3.64
C ASP A 116 -5.06 -19.23 -4.40
N GLU A 117 -4.17 -18.32 -3.98
CA GLU A 117 -3.93 -17.05 -4.67
C GLU A 117 -3.42 -17.28 -6.10
N ILE A 118 -2.51 -18.24 -6.30
CA ILE A 118 -1.99 -18.62 -7.62
C ILE A 118 -3.05 -19.27 -8.49
N ALA A 119 -3.87 -20.15 -7.92
CA ALA A 119 -4.99 -20.75 -8.64
C ALA A 119 -5.99 -19.67 -9.11
N THR A 120 -6.36 -18.76 -8.22
CA THR A 120 -7.27 -17.63 -8.52
C THR A 120 -6.66 -16.69 -9.56
N MET A 121 -5.37 -16.38 -9.45
CA MET A 121 -4.63 -15.60 -10.45
C MET A 121 -4.68 -16.26 -11.83
N ARG A 122 -4.39 -17.56 -11.94
CA ARG A 122 -4.46 -18.30 -13.20
C ARG A 122 -5.86 -18.27 -13.81
N THR A 123 -6.91 -18.43 -13.01
CA THR A 123 -8.29 -18.29 -13.46
C THR A 123 -8.58 -16.89 -13.99
N ALA A 124 -8.13 -15.84 -13.30
CA ALA A 124 -8.31 -14.45 -13.74
C ALA A 124 -7.56 -14.16 -15.04
N ILE A 125 -6.34 -14.70 -15.19
CA ILE A 125 -5.55 -14.59 -16.42
C ILE A 125 -6.25 -15.28 -17.60
N ALA A 126 -6.81 -16.47 -17.39
CA ALA A 126 -7.55 -17.18 -18.44
C ALA A 126 -8.81 -16.45 -18.91
N ALA A 127 -9.33 -15.50 -18.12
CA ALA A 127 -10.46 -14.64 -18.47
C ALA A 127 -10.05 -13.34 -19.17
N LEU A 128 -8.74 -13.06 -19.32
CA LEU A 128 -8.27 -11.87 -20.03
C LEU A 128 -8.58 -11.94 -21.53
N PRO A 129 -8.78 -10.79 -22.19
CA PRO A 129 -8.86 -10.74 -23.65
C PRO A 129 -7.64 -11.39 -24.32
N PRO A 130 -7.81 -12.11 -25.44
CA PRO A 130 -6.72 -12.86 -26.09
C PRO A 130 -5.53 -12.02 -26.57
N ASP A 131 -5.73 -10.71 -26.74
CA ASP A 131 -4.72 -9.74 -27.15
C ASP A 131 -3.87 -9.20 -25.99
N VAL A 132 -4.22 -9.51 -24.73
CA VAL A 132 -3.41 -9.14 -23.56
C VAL A 132 -2.18 -10.05 -23.48
N PRO A 133 -0.94 -9.51 -23.54
CA PRO A 133 0.29 -10.29 -23.69
C PRO A 133 0.80 -10.87 -22.36
N VAL A 134 -0.09 -11.47 -21.58
CA VAL A 134 0.20 -11.94 -20.21
C VAL A 134 1.19 -13.12 -20.20
N ASN A 135 2.25 -13.01 -19.39
CA ASN A 135 3.19 -14.09 -19.13
C ASN A 135 2.86 -14.79 -17.79
N CYS A 136 1.91 -15.72 -17.85
CA CYS A 136 1.36 -16.42 -16.68
C CYS A 136 2.42 -17.17 -15.86
N ASN A 137 3.32 -17.91 -16.51
CA ASN A 137 4.33 -18.72 -15.82
C ASN A 137 5.34 -17.84 -15.04
N THR A 138 5.80 -16.75 -15.66
CA THR A 138 6.71 -15.81 -15.00
C THR A 138 6.01 -15.04 -13.89
N LEU A 139 4.75 -14.65 -14.10
CA LEU A 139 3.96 -13.99 -13.07
C LEU A 139 3.78 -14.89 -11.83
N GLU A 140 3.52 -16.19 -12.02
CA GLU A 140 3.50 -17.13 -10.90
C GLU A 140 4.85 -17.24 -10.19
N ALA A 141 5.95 -17.35 -10.94
CA ALA A 141 7.29 -17.42 -10.34
C ALA A 141 7.60 -16.17 -9.51
N VAL A 142 7.25 -14.98 -10.02
CA VAL A 142 7.35 -13.71 -9.29
C VAL A 142 6.50 -13.73 -8.02
N VAL A 143 5.23 -14.15 -8.12
CA VAL A 143 4.31 -14.20 -6.98
C VAL A 143 4.86 -15.12 -5.88
N ARG A 144 5.39 -16.29 -6.26
CA ARG A 144 6.02 -17.22 -5.29
C ARG A 144 7.28 -16.61 -4.67
N SER A 145 8.16 -15.99 -5.46
CA SER A 145 9.39 -15.38 -4.93
C SER A 145 9.09 -14.24 -3.96
N LEU A 146 8.23 -13.29 -4.34
CA LEU A 146 7.84 -12.18 -3.48
C LEU A 146 7.15 -12.66 -2.20
N SER A 147 6.23 -13.63 -2.31
CA SER A 147 5.55 -14.20 -1.15
C SER A 147 6.53 -14.87 -0.19
N HIS A 148 7.49 -15.63 -0.71
CA HIS A 148 8.53 -16.25 0.11
C HIS A 148 9.39 -15.21 0.85
N GLN A 149 9.81 -14.16 0.14
CA GLN A 149 10.61 -13.08 0.72
C GLN A 149 9.85 -12.33 1.82
N GLU A 150 8.61 -11.92 1.55
CA GLU A 150 7.73 -11.21 2.49
C GLU A 150 7.45 -12.04 3.75
N GLN A 151 7.36 -13.37 3.62
CA GLN A 151 7.09 -14.24 4.76
C GLN A 151 8.31 -14.47 5.67
N SER A 152 9.52 -14.12 5.22
CA SER A 152 10.76 -14.36 5.94
C SER A 152 10.94 -13.41 7.13
N LEU A 153 11.55 -13.92 8.21
CA LEU A 153 11.91 -13.09 9.36
C LEU A 153 12.93 -12.00 8.98
N ASP A 154 13.90 -12.33 8.13
CA ASP A 154 14.94 -11.41 7.66
C ASP A 154 14.35 -10.15 7.00
N PHE A 155 13.34 -10.33 6.14
CA PHE A 155 12.62 -9.21 5.51
C PHE A 155 12.06 -8.24 6.55
N HIS A 156 11.37 -8.77 7.57
CA HIS A 156 10.74 -7.96 8.60
C HIS A 156 11.75 -7.32 9.57
N VAL A 157 12.87 -8.00 9.86
CA VAL A 157 13.96 -7.44 10.67
C VAL A 157 14.58 -6.23 9.96
N LYS A 158 14.92 -6.36 8.67
CA LYS A 158 15.48 -5.26 7.87
C LYS A 158 14.53 -4.08 7.77
N LEU A 159 13.25 -4.34 7.49
CA LEU A 159 12.23 -3.30 7.42
C LEU A 159 12.09 -2.55 8.74
N ALA A 160 11.97 -3.26 9.87
CA ALA A 160 11.83 -2.63 11.18
C ALA A 160 13.07 -1.80 11.55
N ALA A 161 14.27 -2.30 11.24
CA ALA A 161 15.52 -1.60 11.49
C ALA A 161 15.60 -0.30 10.69
N GLU A 162 15.37 -0.36 9.37
CA GLU A 162 15.47 0.81 8.50
C GLU A 162 14.44 1.88 8.86
N VAL A 163 13.18 1.48 9.14
CA VAL A 163 12.14 2.42 9.57
C VAL A 163 12.52 3.07 10.90
N SER A 164 13.06 2.33 11.85
CA SER A 164 13.47 2.89 13.13
C SER A 164 14.69 3.81 13.02
N GLU A 165 15.67 3.47 12.20
CA GLU A 165 16.89 4.24 12.00
C GLU A 165 16.62 5.56 11.27
N ARG A 166 15.84 5.52 10.20
CA ARG A 166 15.59 6.69 9.34
C ARG A 166 14.40 7.54 9.79
N PHE A 167 13.41 6.92 10.45
CA PHE A 167 12.11 7.56 10.71
C PHE A 167 11.62 7.45 12.16
N GLY A 168 12.48 7.05 13.10
CA GLY A 168 12.08 6.85 14.52
C GLY A 168 11.84 8.14 15.32
N HIS A 169 12.65 9.19 15.14
CA HIS A 169 12.58 10.44 15.92
C HIS A 169 12.88 11.67 15.06
N GLY A 170 11.95 12.64 15.05
CA GLY A 170 12.13 13.94 14.38
C GLY A 170 12.27 13.87 12.86
N ALA A 171 11.78 12.81 12.24
CA ALA A 171 11.86 12.61 10.81
C ALA A 171 10.79 13.43 10.06
N ALA A 172 11.04 13.67 8.77
CA ALA A 172 10.14 14.41 7.89
C ALA A 172 8.82 13.68 7.60
N TYR A 173 8.80 12.35 7.79
CA TYR A 173 7.62 11.51 7.56
C TYR A 173 7.18 10.83 8.85
N SER A 174 5.87 10.72 9.03
CA SER A 174 5.28 9.90 10.09
C SER A 174 5.60 8.41 9.88
N ILE A 175 5.61 7.63 10.96
CA ILE A 175 5.96 6.20 10.89
C ILE A 175 4.89 5.39 10.15
N GLU A 176 3.65 5.88 10.18
CA GLU A 176 2.47 5.29 9.56
C GLU A 176 2.62 5.20 8.03
N ASN A 177 3.33 6.15 7.41
CA ASN A 177 3.62 6.19 5.97
C ASN A 177 4.39 4.95 5.47
N PHE A 178 5.05 4.22 6.37
CA PHE A 178 5.85 3.03 6.07
C PHE A 178 5.12 1.72 6.34
N SER A 179 3.80 1.78 6.55
CA SER A 179 2.98 0.58 6.70
C SER A 179 3.02 -0.25 5.42
N TYR A 180 3.39 -1.52 5.56
CA TYR A 180 3.50 -2.43 4.43
C TYR A 180 2.27 -3.35 4.31
N GLY A 181 1.77 -3.49 3.09
CA GLY A 181 0.70 -4.42 2.73
C GLY A 181 0.83 -4.89 1.28
N SER A 182 0.30 -6.08 0.99
CA SER A 182 0.19 -6.64 -0.36
C SER A 182 -1.23 -6.56 -0.92
N THR A 183 -1.33 -6.16 -2.18
CA THR A 183 -2.58 -6.19 -2.95
C THR A 183 -2.58 -7.41 -3.85
N PRO A 184 -3.50 -8.38 -3.67
CA PRO A 184 -3.55 -9.58 -4.51
C PRO A 184 -3.73 -9.24 -5.99
N TYR A 185 -3.12 -10.04 -6.86
CA TYR A 185 -3.19 -9.88 -8.32
C TYR A 185 -4.61 -9.66 -8.85
N THR A 186 -5.56 -10.47 -8.40
CA THR A 186 -6.96 -10.40 -8.88
C THR A 186 -7.65 -9.10 -8.50
N SER A 187 -7.26 -8.51 -7.38
CA SER A 187 -7.83 -7.26 -6.89
C SER A 187 -7.23 -6.08 -7.63
N TRP A 188 -5.91 -6.09 -7.86
CA TRP A 188 -5.26 -5.17 -8.78
C TRP A 188 -5.88 -5.22 -10.18
N LEU A 189 -6.11 -6.43 -10.70
CA LEU A 189 -6.68 -6.63 -12.03
C LEU A 189 -8.13 -6.12 -12.11
N GLN A 190 -8.95 -6.38 -11.08
CA GLN A 190 -10.31 -5.86 -10.98
C GLN A 190 -10.32 -4.33 -11.02
N VAL A 191 -9.43 -3.68 -10.26
CA VAL A 191 -9.32 -2.21 -10.22
C VAL A 191 -9.01 -1.67 -11.62
N LEU A 192 -7.99 -2.19 -12.29
CA LEU A 192 -7.62 -1.73 -13.63
C LEU A 192 -8.68 -2.03 -14.69
N ALA A 193 -9.30 -3.20 -14.65
CA ALA A 193 -10.39 -3.55 -15.57
C ALA A 193 -11.58 -2.60 -15.43
N THR A 194 -11.85 -2.11 -14.22
CA THR A 194 -12.96 -1.17 -13.95
C THR A 194 -12.73 0.21 -14.55
N ALA A 195 -11.48 0.62 -14.79
CA ALA A 195 -11.18 1.87 -15.51
C ALA A 195 -11.59 1.82 -16.98
N GLY A 196 -11.74 0.61 -17.56
CA GLY A 196 -12.28 0.41 -18.91
C GLY A 196 -11.52 1.18 -19.99
N PRO A 197 -12.21 1.85 -20.94
CA PRO A 197 -11.58 2.61 -22.01
C PRO A 197 -10.64 3.71 -21.54
N ALA A 198 -10.91 4.32 -20.37
CA ALA A 198 -10.07 5.39 -19.84
C ALA A 198 -8.61 4.93 -19.62
N LEU A 199 -8.40 3.66 -19.27
CA LEU A 199 -7.07 3.08 -19.11
C LEU A 199 -6.35 2.96 -20.45
N GLN A 200 -7.05 2.56 -21.51
CA GLN A 200 -6.50 2.46 -22.85
C GLN A 200 -6.08 3.84 -23.38
N ASP A 201 -6.95 4.84 -23.20
CA ASP A 201 -6.67 6.22 -23.59
C ASP A 201 -5.44 6.77 -22.84
N ALA A 202 -5.38 6.54 -21.53
CA ALA A 202 -4.32 7.08 -20.69
C ALA A 202 -2.94 6.46 -20.95
N MET A 203 -2.89 5.16 -21.25
CA MET A 203 -1.66 4.45 -21.63
C MET A 203 -1.28 4.65 -23.10
N GLY A 204 -2.24 5.10 -23.93
CA GLY A 204 -2.06 5.39 -25.35
C GLY A 204 -1.85 4.15 -26.23
N ALA A 205 -1.84 4.35 -27.54
CA ALA A 205 -1.52 3.30 -28.50
C ALA A 205 -0.08 2.79 -28.24
N SER A 206 0.06 1.48 -28.09
CA SER A 206 1.35 0.80 -27.88
C SER A 206 2.11 1.15 -26.59
N GLY A 207 1.48 1.71 -25.55
CA GLY A 207 2.11 1.90 -24.23
C GLY A 207 3.36 2.78 -24.29
N THR A 208 3.26 3.92 -24.99
CA THR A 208 4.32 4.93 -25.07
C THR A 208 4.56 5.61 -23.72
N ARG A 209 3.55 5.60 -22.85
CA ARG A 209 3.57 6.14 -21.50
C ARG A 209 3.90 5.07 -20.46
N GLU A 210 4.44 5.52 -19.34
CA GLU A 210 4.87 4.64 -18.25
C GLU A 210 3.75 4.33 -17.27
N TYR A 211 3.80 3.12 -16.72
CA TYR A 211 3.03 2.71 -15.55
C TYR A 211 3.92 2.88 -14.32
N VAL A 212 3.55 3.80 -13.42
CA VAL A 212 4.33 4.17 -12.25
C VAL A 212 3.61 3.75 -10.97
N VAL A 213 4.35 3.22 -10.00
CA VAL A 213 3.83 2.88 -8.66
C VAL A 213 4.64 3.65 -7.62
N TRP A 214 3.99 4.56 -6.91
CA TRP A 214 4.58 5.26 -5.75
C TRP A 214 4.30 4.48 -4.46
N GLY A 215 5.34 4.26 -3.66
CA GLY A 215 5.30 3.29 -2.57
C GLY A 215 5.29 1.86 -3.13
N SER A 216 6.16 1.59 -4.11
CA SER A 216 6.15 0.31 -4.84
C SER A 216 6.53 -0.90 -3.97
N SER A 217 7.13 -0.65 -2.81
CA SER A 217 7.57 -1.65 -1.87
C SER A 217 8.47 -2.72 -2.52
N CYS A 218 8.21 -4.01 -2.30
CA CYS A 218 8.93 -5.10 -2.94
C CYS A 218 8.52 -5.34 -4.41
N GLY A 219 7.65 -4.51 -4.98
CA GLY A 219 7.45 -4.43 -6.42
C GLY A 219 6.32 -5.26 -7.02
N TRP A 220 5.43 -5.82 -6.20
CA TRP A 220 4.25 -6.58 -6.64
C TRP A 220 3.50 -5.90 -7.80
N LEU A 221 3.03 -4.68 -7.58
CA LEU A 221 2.18 -3.97 -8.53
C LEU A 221 2.90 -3.61 -9.82
N VAL A 222 4.19 -3.27 -9.72
CA VAL A 222 5.04 -2.94 -10.88
C VAL A 222 5.21 -4.18 -11.76
N LEU A 223 5.51 -5.32 -11.15
CA LEU A 223 5.70 -6.58 -11.84
C LEU A 223 4.38 -7.10 -12.45
N TYR A 224 3.23 -6.83 -11.83
CA TYR A 224 1.93 -7.14 -12.42
C TYR A 224 1.69 -6.37 -13.73
N GLY A 225 2.01 -5.07 -13.76
CA GLY A 225 1.83 -4.24 -14.96
C GLY A 225 2.68 -4.73 -16.15
N VAL A 226 3.96 -5.00 -15.91
CA VAL A 226 4.87 -5.47 -16.96
C VAL A 226 4.54 -6.89 -17.42
N LEU A 227 4.16 -7.81 -16.52
CA LEU A 227 3.90 -9.21 -16.86
C LEU A 227 2.48 -9.47 -17.36
N THR A 228 1.51 -8.59 -17.09
CA THR A 228 0.12 -8.73 -17.58
C THR A 228 -0.07 -7.99 -18.89
N TYR A 229 0.29 -6.70 -18.94
CA TYR A 229 -0.02 -5.83 -20.07
C TYR A 229 1.21 -5.49 -20.92
N GLY A 230 2.40 -5.94 -20.54
CA GLY A 230 3.63 -5.62 -21.27
C GLY A 230 3.99 -4.13 -21.19
N TRP A 231 3.51 -3.41 -20.18
CA TRP A 231 3.79 -1.98 -20.01
C TRP A 231 5.22 -1.73 -19.53
N ARG A 232 5.80 -0.61 -19.96
CA ARG A 232 7.00 -0.09 -19.32
C ARG A 232 6.61 0.34 -17.92
N SER A 233 7.19 -0.32 -16.92
CA SER A 233 6.73 -0.21 -15.54
C SER A 233 7.84 0.26 -14.62
N ARG A 234 7.51 1.16 -13.69
CA ARG A 234 8.48 1.74 -12.76
C ARG A 234 7.92 1.80 -11.35
N GLY A 235 8.73 1.42 -10.37
CA GLY A 235 8.42 1.56 -8.95
C GLY A 235 9.30 2.59 -8.27
N VAL A 236 8.73 3.42 -7.42
CA VAL A 236 9.47 4.33 -6.53
C VAL A 236 9.23 3.90 -5.09
N GLU A 237 10.32 3.68 -4.36
CA GLU A 237 10.29 3.21 -2.99
C GLU A 237 11.35 3.93 -2.17
N LEU A 238 10.95 4.48 -1.01
CA LEU A 238 11.85 5.23 -0.15
C LEU A 238 12.73 4.32 0.69
N LEU A 239 12.24 3.13 1.06
CA LEU A 239 12.93 2.15 1.89
C LEU A 239 13.83 1.24 1.05
N SER A 240 15.13 1.36 1.28
CA SER A 240 16.17 0.67 0.53
C SER A 240 16.10 -0.85 0.66
N CYS A 241 15.64 -1.37 1.81
CA CYS A 241 15.47 -2.81 2.00
C CYS A 241 14.35 -3.39 1.12
N LEU A 242 13.28 -2.63 0.89
CA LEU A 242 12.15 -3.02 0.04
C LEU A 242 12.51 -2.87 -1.43
N HIS A 243 13.19 -1.79 -1.81
CA HIS A 243 13.79 -1.62 -3.13
C HIS A 243 14.73 -2.80 -3.48
N SER A 244 15.63 -3.16 -2.57
CA SER A 244 16.56 -4.28 -2.76
C SER A 244 15.83 -5.63 -2.93
N CYS A 245 14.70 -5.79 -2.25
CA CYS A 245 13.82 -6.95 -2.39
C CYS A 245 13.27 -7.02 -3.83
N ALA A 246 12.77 -5.90 -4.36
CA ALA A 246 12.24 -5.81 -5.72
C ALA A 246 13.31 -6.08 -6.78
N GLU A 247 14.48 -5.44 -6.67
CA GLU A 247 15.63 -5.63 -7.58
C GLU A 247 16.11 -7.09 -7.61
N ARG A 248 16.14 -7.75 -6.44
CA ARG A 248 16.47 -9.17 -6.36
C ARG A 248 15.49 -10.04 -7.15
N VAL A 249 14.19 -9.79 -7.05
CA VAL A 249 13.18 -10.54 -7.83
C VAL A 249 13.33 -10.30 -9.32
N VAL A 250 13.60 -9.06 -9.75
CA VAL A 250 13.90 -8.76 -11.16
C VAL A 250 15.10 -9.56 -11.64
N LYS A 251 16.18 -9.59 -10.86
CA LYS A 251 17.39 -10.33 -11.18
C LYS A 251 17.15 -11.85 -11.26
N GLU A 252 16.37 -12.40 -10.33
CA GLU A 252 15.99 -13.83 -10.35
C GLU A 252 15.17 -14.20 -11.60
N GLN A 253 14.45 -13.23 -12.18
CA GLN A 253 13.57 -13.42 -13.34
C GLN A 253 14.09 -12.74 -14.61
N GLU A 254 15.36 -12.36 -14.67
CA GLU A 254 15.95 -11.53 -15.73
C GLU A 254 15.68 -12.12 -17.14
N ALA A 255 15.93 -13.42 -17.32
CA ALA A 255 15.72 -14.09 -18.59
C ALA A 255 14.25 -14.04 -19.06
N ALA A 256 13.31 -14.12 -18.11
CA ALA A 256 11.88 -14.07 -18.42
C ALA A 256 11.38 -12.64 -18.65
N LEU A 257 12.05 -11.64 -18.09
CA LEU A 257 11.74 -10.22 -18.25
C LEU A 257 12.41 -9.58 -19.47
N ALA A 258 13.41 -10.24 -20.08
CA ALA A 258 14.17 -9.73 -21.22
C ALA A 258 13.32 -9.36 -22.45
N GLY A 259 12.13 -9.97 -22.62
CA GLY A 259 11.20 -9.68 -23.71
C GLY A 259 10.18 -8.58 -23.42
N THR A 260 10.22 -7.96 -22.24
CA THR A 260 9.26 -6.92 -21.83
C THR A 260 9.71 -5.52 -22.24
N LYS A 261 8.83 -4.52 -22.16
CA LYS A 261 9.17 -3.11 -22.43
C LYS A 261 10.06 -2.46 -21.35
N GLY A 262 10.41 -3.22 -20.32
CA GLY A 262 11.29 -2.80 -19.23
C GLY A 262 10.57 -2.65 -17.90
N VAL A 263 11.27 -3.06 -16.85
CA VAL A 263 10.95 -2.80 -15.44
C VAL A 263 12.09 -2.03 -14.81
N ARG A 264 11.79 -1.06 -13.95
CA ARG A 264 12.79 -0.30 -13.20
C ARG A 264 12.30 -0.04 -11.78
N PHE A 265 13.18 -0.15 -10.79
CA PHE A 265 12.91 0.37 -9.45
C PHE A 265 13.86 1.50 -9.10
N THR A 266 13.33 2.51 -8.43
CA THR A 266 14.07 3.68 -7.96
C THR A 266 13.96 3.72 -6.44
N CYS A 267 15.12 3.65 -5.77
CA CYS A 267 15.21 3.91 -4.34
C CYS A 267 15.27 5.43 -4.14
N GLY A 268 14.17 6.05 -3.70
CA GLY A 268 14.09 7.50 -3.61
C GLY A 268 12.76 8.00 -3.09
N ASP A 269 12.69 9.30 -2.85
CA ASP A 269 11.47 9.98 -2.45
C ASP A 269 10.54 10.13 -3.68
N LEU A 270 9.26 9.76 -3.51
CA LEU A 270 8.25 9.91 -4.55
C LEU A 270 7.98 11.37 -4.91
N LEU A 271 8.23 12.32 -3.99
CA LEU A 271 8.05 13.75 -4.25
C LEU A 271 9.13 14.32 -5.18
N GLU A 272 10.26 13.63 -5.32
CA GLU A 272 11.36 13.97 -6.23
C GLU A 272 11.26 13.22 -7.57
N ASP A 273 10.25 12.36 -7.72
CA ASP A 273 10.09 11.53 -8.90
C ASP A 273 9.61 12.32 -10.14
N ASP A 274 10.12 11.99 -11.33
CA ASP A 274 9.62 12.55 -12.59
C ASP A 274 8.48 11.69 -13.16
N ILE A 275 7.27 12.27 -13.18
CA ILE A 275 6.05 11.62 -13.69
C ILE A 275 5.55 12.20 -15.01
N SER A 276 6.34 13.05 -15.67
CA SER A 276 5.95 13.72 -16.93
C SER A 276 5.69 12.76 -18.10
N THR A 277 6.15 11.51 -17.99
CA THR A 277 5.95 10.44 -18.98
C THR A 277 4.89 9.41 -18.57
N ALA A 278 4.30 9.56 -17.38
CA ALA A 278 3.36 8.60 -16.83
C ALA A 278 2.00 8.66 -17.55
N GLY A 279 1.45 7.48 -17.85
CA GLY A 279 0.07 7.32 -18.31
C GLY A 279 -0.84 6.83 -17.20
N LEU A 280 -0.28 6.10 -16.24
CA LEU A 280 -0.96 5.62 -15.06
C LEU A 280 -0.02 5.68 -13.86
N VAL A 281 -0.45 6.32 -12.78
CA VAL A 281 0.22 6.30 -11.48
C VAL A 281 -0.66 5.56 -10.46
N VAL A 282 -0.09 4.61 -9.73
CA VAL A 282 -0.76 3.96 -8.58
C VAL A 282 -0.10 4.45 -7.31
N LEU A 283 -0.90 4.98 -6.39
CA LEU A 283 -0.45 5.41 -5.07
C LEU A 283 -0.70 4.28 -4.08
N ALA A 284 0.31 3.84 -3.35
CA ALA A 284 0.13 2.96 -2.19
C ALA A 284 -0.24 3.77 -0.93
N ASP A 285 -1.17 4.71 -1.07
CA ASP A 285 -1.47 5.78 -0.10
C ASP A 285 -2.46 5.40 1.01
N GLN A 286 -2.65 4.10 1.24
CA GLN A 286 -3.65 3.62 2.20
C GLN A 286 -3.36 4.09 3.63
N CYS A 287 -2.07 4.20 3.97
CA CYS A 287 -1.60 4.58 5.31
C CYS A 287 -0.80 5.88 5.30
N TRP A 288 -0.85 6.64 4.21
CA TRP A 288 -0.19 7.94 4.18
C TRP A 288 -0.92 8.92 5.10
N ASP A 289 -0.16 9.71 5.85
CA ASP A 289 -0.68 10.86 6.57
C ASP A 289 -1.20 11.93 5.60
N GLU A 290 -1.93 12.90 6.16
CA GLU A 290 -2.57 13.96 5.38
C GLU A 290 -1.54 14.84 4.65
N GLU A 291 -0.35 15.04 5.25
CA GLU A 291 0.70 15.90 4.70
C GLU A 291 1.33 15.28 3.45
N LEU A 292 1.75 14.02 3.51
CA LEU A 292 2.28 13.29 2.38
C LEU A 292 1.23 13.09 1.29
N ALA A 293 -0.01 12.75 1.65
CA ALA A 293 -1.11 12.62 0.69
C ALA A 293 -1.37 13.95 -0.03
N ALA A 294 -1.40 15.07 0.68
CA ALA A 294 -1.58 16.39 0.10
C ALA A 294 -0.42 16.78 -0.83
N ALA A 295 0.83 16.57 -0.41
CA ALA A 295 2.02 16.88 -1.20
C ALA A 295 2.11 16.04 -2.49
N ALA A 296 1.81 14.74 -2.40
CA ALA A 296 1.74 13.85 -3.55
C ALA A 296 0.63 14.31 -4.52
N GLY A 297 -0.54 14.69 -3.99
CA GLY A 297 -1.64 15.26 -4.78
C GLY A 297 -1.25 16.54 -5.52
N ASP A 298 -0.55 17.46 -4.84
CA ASP A 298 -0.07 18.72 -5.44
C ASP A 298 0.98 18.47 -6.52
N LYS A 299 1.86 17.49 -6.32
CA LYS A 299 2.83 17.08 -7.34
C LYS A 299 2.14 16.50 -8.57
N LEU A 300 1.20 15.56 -8.39
CA LEU A 300 0.42 15.00 -9.48
C LEU A 300 -0.36 16.09 -10.23
N ALA A 301 -0.92 17.07 -9.50
CA ALA A 301 -1.64 18.18 -10.10
C ALA A 301 -0.77 19.01 -11.07
N ARG A 302 0.50 19.21 -10.72
CA ARG A 302 1.46 20.01 -11.50
C ARG A 302 2.10 19.24 -12.65
N GLU A 303 2.46 17.99 -12.41
CA GLU A 303 3.40 17.25 -13.27
C GLU A 303 2.77 16.10 -14.05
N LEU A 304 1.63 15.56 -13.59
CA LEU A 304 1.00 14.44 -14.29
C LEU A 304 0.41 14.92 -15.63
N PRO A 305 0.67 14.22 -16.75
CA PRO A 305 0.14 14.63 -18.05
C PRO A 305 -1.38 14.61 -18.10
N THR A 306 -1.98 15.58 -18.79
CA THR A 306 -3.42 15.56 -19.09
C THR A 306 -3.84 14.26 -19.78
N GLY A 307 -4.97 13.73 -19.34
CA GLY A 307 -5.52 12.44 -19.76
C GLY A 307 -4.91 11.22 -19.07
N ALA A 308 -3.81 11.37 -18.32
CA ALA A 308 -3.26 10.28 -17.52
C ALA A 308 -4.18 9.94 -16.33
N LEU A 309 -4.05 8.71 -15.83
CA LEU A 309 -4.82 8.22 -14.69
C LEU A 309 -3.98 8.17 -13.41
N CYS A 310 -4.67 8.32 -12.28
CA CYS A 310 -4.15 8.03 -10.96
C CYS A 310 -5.10 7.08 -10.22
N VAL A 311 -4.57 6.00 -9.64
CA VAL A 311 -5.29 5.07 -8.78
C VAL A 311 -4.84 5.28 -7.34
N SER A 312 -5.78 5.51 -6.43
CA SER A 312 -5.52 5.77 -5.02
C SER A 312 -6.40 4.89 -4.12
N TYR A 313 -5.86 4.42 -3.00
CA TYR A 313 -6.58 3.66 -1.98
C TYR A 313 -7.42 4.57 -1.10
N SER A 314 -7.00 5.83 -0.91
CA SER A 314 -7.67 6.78 0.00
C SER A 314 -8.52 7.81 -0.76
N GLY A 315 -8.00 8.36 -1.85
CA GLY A 315 -8.49 9.52 -2.57
C GLY A 315 -8.17 10.87 -1.91
N ALA A 316 -7.58 10.89 -0.71
CA ALA A 316 -7.49 12.08 0.13
C ALA A 316 -6.69 13.22 -0.53
N GLY A 317 -5.58 12.89 -1.19
CA GLY A 317 -4.74 13.88 -1.87
C GLY A 317 -5.31 14.45 -3.17
N LEU A 318 -6.37 13.87 -3.72
CA LEU A 318 -6.85 14.16 -5.09
C LEU A 318 -8.25 14.78 -5.11
N GLN A 319 -9.02 14.64 -4.03
CA GLN A 319 -10.32 15.29 -3.88
C GLN A 319 -10.17 16.81 -3.77
N ASP A 320 -11.11 17.54 -4.39
CA ASP A 320 -11.29 19.00 -4.23
C ASP A 320 -10.05 19.87 -4.50
N LYS A 321 -9.12 19.39 -5.33
CA LYS A 321 -7.97 20.19 -5.80
C LYS A 321 -8.43 21.21 -6.84
N ASP A 322 -8.24 22.48 -6.49
CA ASP A 322 -8.61 23.65 -7.29
C ASP A 322 -7.34 24.33 -7.85
N VAL A 323 -7.30 24.53 -9.17
CA VAL A 323 -6.18 25.16 -9.89
C VAL A 323 -5.82 26.53 -9.31
N ALA A 324 -6.81 27.32 -8.88
CA ALA A 324 -6.57 28.67 -8.36
C ALA A 324 -5.78 28.68 -7.04
N LYS A 325 -5.91 27.64 -6.22
CA LYS A 325 -5.19 27.52 -4.94
C LYS A 325 -3.75 27.05 -5.13
N LEU A 326 -3.48 26.26 -6.17
CA LEU A 326 -2.15 25.72 -6.46
C LEU A 326 -1.20 26.77 -7.03
N ALA A 327 -1.70 27.69 -7.87
CA ALA A 327 -0.90 28.76 -8.46
C ALA A 327 -0.40 29.78 -7.42
N VAL A 328 -1.17 30.01 -6.34
CA VAL A 328 -0.79 30.93 -5.26
C VAL A 328 0.30 30.35 -4.37
N ALA A 329 0.29 29.03 -4.11
CA ALA A 329 1.32 28.37 -3.32
C ALA A 329 2.70 28.37 -4.03
N ALA A 330 2.74 28.16 -5.34
CA ALA A 330 3.98 28.18 -6.12
C ALA A 330 4.61 29.59 -6.25
N ALA A 331 3.81 30.65 -6.08
CA ALA A 331 4.29 32.03 -6.15
C ALA A 331 4.81 32.57 -4.79
N GLY A 332 4.58 31.84 -3.69
CA GLY A 332 4.90 32.28 -2.32
C GLY A 332 6.36 32.08 -1.87
N ASP A 333 7.16 31.30 -2.61
CA ASP A 333 8.57 30.98 -2.25
C ASP A 333 9.62 31.86 -2.96
N ALA A 334 9.19 32.93 -3.63
CA ALA A 334 10.14 33.92 -4.15
C ALA A 334 10.62 34.85 -3.02
N PRO A 335 11.94 34.96 -2.76
CA PRO A 335 12.46 35.94 -1.80
C PRO A 335 12.14 37.34 -2.32
N GLY A 336 11.32 38.06 -1.55
CA GLY A 336 10.79 39.37 -1.92
C GLY A 336 11.88 40.40 -2.13
N ASP A 337 11.95 40.91 -3.36
CA ASP A 337 12.62 42.16 -3.68
C ASP A 337 11.55 43.26 -3.67
N ASP A 338 11.71 44.19 -2.72
CA ASP A 338 10.80 45.27 -2.39
C ASP A 338 11.00 46.42 -3.37
N CYS A 339 10.03 46.65 -4.27
CA CYS A 339 9.89 47.90 -5.00
C CYS A 339 8.41 48.13 -5.33
N GLY A 340 7.77 48.99 -4.55
CA GLY A 340 6.46 49.53 -4.87
C GLY A 340 6.49 50.50 -6.05
N ASP A 341 5.40 50.59 -6.79
CA ASP A 341 4.70 51.86 -6.98
C ASP A 341 3.27 51.62 -7.49
N ALA A 342 2.38 52.51 -7.08
CA ALA A 342 0.95 52.44 -7.26
C ALA A 342 0.50 52.83 -8.68
N ARG A 343 -0.57 52.19 -9.18
CA ARG A 343 -1.54 52.82 -10.09
C ARG A 343 -2.88 52.08 -10.05
N LYS A 344 -3.89 52.77 -9.51
CA LYS A 344 -5.30 52.40 -9.56
C LYS A 344 -5.84 52.65 -10.97
N GLY A 345 -6.32 51.58 -11.62
CA GLY A 345 -7.12 51.65 -12.84
C GLY A 345 -8.31 50.71 -12.69
N GLU A 346 -9.48 51.28 -12.45
CA GLU A 346 -10.76 50.58 -12.29
C GLU A 346 -11.27 50.16 -13.68
N VAL A 347 -11.24 48.86 -13.98
CA VAL A 347 -11.84 48.29 -15.19
C VAL A 347 -13.04 47.44 -14.76
N ALA A 348 -14.21 47.82 -15.26
CA ALA A 348 -15.47 47.16 -15.03
C ALA A 348 -15.42 45.70 -15.54
N LEU A 349 -15.44 44.75 -14.62
CA LEU A 349 -15.62 43.33 -14.90
C LEU A 349 -17.10 43.02 -15.17
N THR A 350 -17.40 42.65 -16.40
CA THR A 350 -18.66 42.04 -16.79
C THR A 350 -18.82 40.68 -16.11
N CYS A 351 -19.85 40.53 -15.27
CA CYS A 351 -20.24 39.28 -14.65
C CYS A 351 -20.79 38.29 -15.69
N GLY A 352 -19.91 37.49 -16.30
CA GLY A 352 -20.29 36.23 -16.91
C GLY A 352 -20.27 35.13 -15.83
N SER A 353 -21.43 34.71 -15.35
CA SER A 353 -21.59 33.65 -14.35
C SER A 353 -21.41 32.24 -14.97
N GLY A 354 -20.32 32.03 -15.67
CA GLY A 354 -19.82 30.68 -15.97
C GLY A 354 -18.71 30.40 -14.98
N ALA A 355 -19.01 29.72 -13.88
CA ALA A 355 -17.95 29.21 -13.01
C ALA A 355 -17.13 28.21 -13.85
N GLU A 356 -15.98 28.66 -14.36
CA GLU A 356 -15.03 27.76 -15.02
C GLU A 356 -14.73 26.62 -14.07
N ASP A 357 -14.83 25.40 -14.56
CA ASP A 357 -14.58 24.20 -13.78
C ASP A 357 -13.08 24.10 -13.49
N THR A 358 -12.66 24.63 -12.34
CA THR A 358 -11.24 24.72 -11.93
C THR A 358 -10.71 23.41 -11.36
N ARG A 359 -11.42 22.29 -11.54
CA ARG A 359 -10.99 20.97 -11.08
C ARG A 359 -9.72 20.53 -11.81
N VAL A 360 -8.77 20.02 -11.05
CA VAL A 360 -7.52 19.45 -11.61
C VAL A 360 -7.73 18.00 -12.06
N PHE A 361 -8.57 17.27 -11.33
CA PHE A 361 -8.86 15.85 -11.51
C PHE A 361 -10.36 15.62 -11.61
N GLU A 362 -10.75 14.66 -12.45
CA GLU A 362 -12.08 14.07 -12.44
C GLU A 362 -12.01 12.64 -11.89
N GLU A 363 -12.96 12.26 -11.04
CA GLU A 363 -13.09 10.87 -10.60
C GLU A 363 -13.79 10.06 -11.69
N VAL A 364 -13.07 9.09 -12.26
CA VAL A 364 -13.57 8.21 -13.30
C VAL A 364 -14.44 7.12 -12.69
N VAL A 365 -13.95 6.47 -11.63
CA VAL A 365 -14.65 5.37 -10.98
C VAL A 365 -14.15 5.12 -9.56
N THR A 366 -15.07 4.69 -8.69
CA THR A 366 -14.77 4.10 -7.39
C THR A 366 -15.07 2.60 -7.45
N VAL A 367 -14.11 1.77 -7.06
CA VAL A 367 -14.20 0.31 -7.05
C VAL A 367 -13.90 -0.24 -5.67
N ARG A 368 -14.61 -1.31 -5.28
CA ARG A 368 -14.32 -2.06 -4.05
C ARG A 368 -13.73 -3.42 -4.43
N ALA A 369 -12.53 -3.68 -3.96
CA ALA A 369 -11.82 -4.94 -4.20
C ALA A 369 -11.28 -5.50 -2.89
N ARG A 370 -11.18 -6.83 -2.81
CA ARG A 370 -10.63 -7.50 -1.63
C ARG A 370 -9.14 -7.19 -1.50
N VAL A 371 -8.61 -7.13 -0.29
CA VAL A 371 -7.16 -7.07 -0.05
C VAL A 371 -6.80 -8.02 1.08
N SER A 372 -5.50 -8.24 1.32
CA SER A 372 -5.02 -9.25 2.27
C SER A 372 -5.55 -9.09 3.71
N TRP A 373 -5.94 -7.87 4.11
CA TRP A 373 -6.40 -7.53 5.47
C TRP A 373 -7.83 -6.96 5.52
N SER A 374 -8.54 -6.87 4.39
CA SER A 374 -9.90 -6.32 4.34
C SER A 374 -10.74 -7.04 3.29
N GLU A 375 -11.99 -7.35 3.63
CA GLU A 375 -12.94 -7.98 2.71
C GLU A 375 -13.25 -7.07 1.50
N ALA A 376 -13.15 -5.76 1.67
CA ALA A 376 -13.37 -4.79 0.61
C ALA A 376 -12.70 -3.45 0.91
N GLN A 377 -11.53 -3.22 0.32
CA GLN A 377 -10.85 -1.92 0.24
C GLN A 377 -11.43 -1.11 -0.93
N THR A 378 -11.64 0.19 -0.69
CA THR A 378 -12.06 1.12 -1.74
C THR A 378 -10.82 1.60 -2.48
N PHE A 379 -10.92 1.68 -3.81
CA PHE A 379 -9.96 2.30 -4.70
C PHE A 379 -10.69 3.34 -5.54
N ARG A 380 -10.04 4.46 -5.78
CA ARG A 380 -10.60 5.58 -6.53
C ARG A 380 -9.66 5.87 -7.70
N ILE A 381 -10.22 5.97 -8.89
CA ILE A 381 -9.49 6.21 -10.12
C ILE A 381 -9.83 7.62 -10.59
N PHE A 382 -8.81 8.44 -10.75
CA PHE A 382 -8.92 9.81 -11.19
C PHE A 382 -8.25 9.98 -12.55
N ARG A 383 -8.79 10.86 -13.39
CA ARG A 383 -8.14 11.33 -14.61
C ARG A 383 -7.67 12.77 -14.40
N LYS A 384 -6.46 13.07 -14.85
CA LYS A 384 -5.96 14.45 -14.93
C LYS A 384 -6.67 15.18 -16.07
N LEU A 385 -7.34 16.28 -15.74
CA LEU A 385 -8.01 17.17 -16.71
C LEU A 385 -7.03 18.02 -17.52
#